data_AF-A0A6B1BKK4-F1
#
_entry.id   AF-A0A6B1BKK4-F1
#
_cell.length_a   1.000
_cell.length_b   1.000
_cell.length_c   1.000
_cell.angle_alpha   90.00
_cell.angle_beta   90.00
_cell.angle_gamma   90.00
#
_symmetry.space_group_name_H-M   'P 1'
#
loop_
_entity.id
_entity.type
_entity.pdbx_description
1 polymer ?
#
loop_
_entity_poly.entity_id
_entity_poly.type
_entity_poly.pdbx_seq_one_letter_code
_entity_poly.pdbx_strand_id
1 'polypeptide(L)'
;MLRVFAIDPKICQNLDWFRYCTEHCQPSQGRVIADLPSGQWYENANAILDQHVQELNLPPIKVRSLKSCLNIVRGQLVDRPGTEQTSWYDISQFSWITEIDKEHRREPFSAVVSPDYAGAEDTELKYHPDELNRTVEAWNTPSGVSITRSPGEFVNAILPMLRIASNIHFLDRYFNVDSNSSFTQNYMQIIQDLASYYDPFPSLIIHCCPD
;
A
#
# COMPACT_ATOMS: atom_id res chain seq x y z
N MET A 1 -0.44 6.06 -9.13
CA MET A 1 -1.71 5.37 -8.82
C MET A 1 -1.36 4.16 -7.97
N LEU A 2 -2.04 3.94 -6.84
CA LEU A 2 -1.78 2.78 -5.99
C LEU A 2 -2.31 1.51 -6.66
N ARG A 3 -1.50 0.45 -6.63
CA ARG A 3 -1.82 -0.88 -7.14
C ARG A 3 -2.19 -1.77 -5.96
N VAL A 4 -3.36 -2.39 -6.05
CA VAL A 4 -3.91 -3.22 -4.97
C VAL A 4 -3.58 -4.69 -5.24
N PHE A 5 -2.98 -5.36 -4.26
CA PHE A 5 -2.58 -6.76 -4.33
C PHE A 5 -3.42 -7.59 -3.39
N ALA A 6 -3.89 -8.75 -3.84
CA ALA A 6 -4.42 -9.78 -2.97
C ALA A 6 -3.29 -10.72 -2.58
N ILE A 7 -2.92 -10.74 -1.30
CA ILE A 7 -1.83 -11.57 -0.81
C ILE A 7 -2.41 -12.61 0.14
N ASP A 8 -2.14 -13.88 -0.09
CA ASP A 8 -2.62 -14.97 0.75
C ASP A 8 -1.99 -14.89 2.14
N PRO A 9 -2.77 -14.87 3.23
CA PRO A 9 -2.24 -14.96 4.59
C PRO A 9 -1.22 -16.10 4.81
N LYS A 10 -1.32 -17.21 4.08
CA LYS A 10 -0.38 -18.35 4.15
C LYS A 10 1.07 -18.00 3.85
N ILE A 11 1.36 -16.87 3.20
CA ILE A 11 2.75 -16.43 3.01
C ILE A 11 3.51 -16.29 4.34
N CYS A 12 2.82 -16.11 5.48
CA CYS A 12 3.44 -16.01 6.81
C CYS A 12 4.11 -17.30 7.28
N GLN A 13 3.82 -18.44 6.64
CA GLN A 13 4.46 -19.73 6.91
C GLN A 13 5.92 -19.77 6.43
N ASN A 14 6.31 -18.88 5.52
CA ASN A 14 7.69 -18.75 5.07
C ASN A 14 8.18 -17.32 5.32
N LEU A 15 9.23 -17.18 6.13
CA LEU A 15 9.77 -15.87 6.49
C LEU A 15 10.24 -15.07 5.26
N ASP A 16 10.81 -15.74 4.26
CA ASP A 16 11.34 -15.06 3.07
C ASP A 16 10.20 -14.55 2.19
N TRP A 17 9.17 -15.36 1.96
CA TRP A 17 7.96 -14.92 1.26
C TRP A 17 7.27 -13.78 2.00
N PHE A 18 7.13 -13.92 3.31
CA PHE A 18 6.44 -12.93 4.13
C PHE A 18 7.17 -11.59 4.09
N ARG A 19 8.48 -11.60 4.32
CA ARG A 19 9.29 -10.38 4.25
C ARG A 19 9.29 -9.79 2.85
N TYR A 20 9.51 -10.60 1.82
CA TYR A 20 9.56 -10.11 0.46
C TYR A 20 8.24 -9.41 0.08
N CYS A 21 7.11 -10.09 0.27
CA CYS A 21 5.79 -9.53 -0.07
C CYS A 21 5.50 -8.25 0.71
N THR A 22 5.80 -8.21 2.02
CA THR A 22 5.43 -7.09 2.89
C THR A 22 6.37 -5.90 2.78
N GLU A 23 7.67 -6.12 2.59
CA GLU A 23 8.65 -5.05 2.34
C GLU A 23 8.44 -4.41 0.96
N HIS A 24 7.94 -5.16 -0.03
CA HIS A 24 7.71 -4.64 -1.38
C HIS A 24 6.29 -4.08 -1.57
N CYS A 25 5.26 -4.67 -0.96
CA CYS A 25 3.88 -4.17 -1.04
C CYS A 25 3.57 -3.12 0.04
N GLN A 26 4.29 -2.00 -0.01
CA GLN A 26 4.08 -0.85 0.86
C GLN A 26 3.67 0.40 0.04
N PRO A 27 2.87 1.32 0.61
CA PRO A 27 2.36 2.49 -0.12
C PRO A 27 3.45 3.34 -0.78
N SER A 28 4.65 3.42 -0.17
CA SER A 28 5.81 4.14 -0.71
C SER A 28 6.33 3.57 -2.04
N GLN A 29 5.99 2.32 -2.36
CA GLN A 29 6.31 1.65 -3.62
C GLN A 29 5.13 1.67 -4.60
N GLY A 30 4.07 2.42 -4.29
CA GLY A 30 2.85 2.44 -5.10
C GLY A 30 2.01 1.16 -4.98
N ARG A 31 2.29 0.29 -4.01
CA ARG A 31 1.65 -1.04 -3.86
C ARG A 31 1.02 -1.16 -2.48
N VAL A 32 -0.14 -1.78 -2.39
CA VAL A 32 -0.86 -1.97 -1.12
C VAL A 32 -1.51 -3.35 -1.06
N ILE A 33 -1.67 -3.87 0.14
CA ILE A 33 -2.25 -5.20 0.39
C ILE A 33 -3.73 -5.02 0.71
N ALA A 34 -4.60 -5.71 -0.02
CA ALA A 34 -6.03 -5.73 0.26
C ALA A 34 -6.29 -6.51 1.55
N ASP A 35 -7.09 -5.92 2.45
CA ASP A 35 -7.58 -6.60 3.64
C ASP A 35 -8.68 -7.59 3.25
N LEU A 36 -8.32 -8.85 2.98
CA LEU A 36 -9.24 -9.86 2.47
C LEU A 36 -9.19 -11.17 3.27
N PRO A 37 -10.31 -11.60 3.86
CA PRO A 37 -11.59 -10.88 3.97
C PRO A 37 -11.46 -9.55 4.73
N SER A 38 -12.32 -8.56 4.43
CA SER A 38 -12.28 -7.23 5.06
C SER A 38 -12.30 -7.33 6.59
N GLY A 39 -11.30 -6.75 7.24
CA GLY A 39 -11.07 -6.77 8.68
C GLY A 39 -10.43 -8.05 9.24
N GLN A 40 -10.23 -9.08 8.42
CA GLN A 40 -9.89 -10.43 8.89
C GLN A 40 -8.53 -10.93 8.40
N TRP A 41 -7.88 -10.24 7.45
CA TRP A 41 -6.62 -10.72 6.89
C TRP A 41 -5.56 -10.94 7.98
N TYR A 42 -5.43 -9.97 8.88
CA TYR A 42 -4.48 -10.03 9.99
C TYR A 42 -4.77 -11.19 10.96
N GLU A 43 -6.04 -11.41 11.28
CA GLU A 43 -6.47 -12.47 12.20
C GLU A 43 -6.19 -13.84 11.60
N ASN A 44 -6.51 -14.02 10.32
CA ASN A 44 -6.22 -15.24 9.55
C ASN A 44 -4.72 -15.51 9.47
N ALA A 45 -3.92 -14.50 9.14
CA ALA A 45 -2.46 -14.62 9.07
C ALA A 45 -1.86 -14.96 10.45
N ASN A 46 -2.39 -14.38 11.54
CA ASN A 46 -1.93 -14.69 12.89
C ASN A 46 -2.31 -16.13 13.30
N ALA A 47 -3.52 -16.59 12.98
CA ALA A 47 -3.96 -17.95 13.27
C ALA A 47 -3.12 -19.00 12.52
N ILE A 48 -2.86 -18.77 11.22
CA ILE A 48 -1.99 -19.63 10.41
C ILE A 48 -0.56 -19.65 10.96
N LEU A 49 -0.04 -18.49 11.36
CA LEU A 49 1.29 -18.39 11.98
C LEU A 49 1.35 -19.17 13.30
N ASP A 50 0.36 -19.00 14.18
CA ASP A 50 0.32 -19.68 15.47
C ASP A 50 0.24 -21.22 15.30
N GLN A 51 -0.55 -21.70 14.32
CA GLN A 51 -0.58 -23.12 13.94
C GLN A 51 0.80 -23.59 13.43
N HIS A 52 1.40 -22.86 12.51
CA HIS A 52 2.70 -23.20 11.92
C HIS A 52 3.83 -23.24 12.96
N VAL A 53 3.80 -22.34 13.95
CA VAL A 53 4.74 -22.34 15.08
C VAL A 53 4.61 -23.60 15.93
N GLN A 54 3.38 -24.07 16.17
CA GLN A 54 3.13 -25.31 16.91
C GLN A 54 3.61 -26.53 16.14
N GLU A 55 3.33 -26.61 14.84
CA GLU A 55 3.69 -27.75 13.98
C GLU A 55 5.20 -27.92 13.82
N LEU A 56 5.93 -26.83 13.60
CA LEU A 56 7.38 -26.87 13.32
C LEU A 56 8.26 -26.58 14.55
N ASN A 57 7.68 -26.31 15.71
CA ASN A 57 8.38 -25.93 16.93
C ASN A 57 9.44 -24.82 16.69
N LEU A 58 9.00 -23.73 16.05
CA LEU A 58 9.91 -22.68 15.59
C LEU A 58 10.66 -22.00 16.76
N PRO A 59 11.94 -21.64 16.58
CA PRO A 59 12.69 -20.90 17.61
C PRO A 59 12.02 -19.57 17.98
N PRO A 60 11.99 -19.19 19.28
CA PRO A 60 11.30 -17.98 19.75
C PRO A 60 11.68 -16.70 19.01
N ILE A 61 12.95 -16.58 18.58
CA ILE A 61 13.44 -15.42 17.85
C ILE A 61 12.79 -15.28 16.46
N LYS A 62 12.54 -16.39 15.76
CA LYS A 62 11.85 -16.40 14.47
C LYS A 62 10.38 -16.02 14.65
N VAL A 63 9.73 -16.57 15.67
CA VAL A 63 8.34 -16.23 16.02
C VAL A 63 8.19 -14.74 16.28
N ARG A 64 9.10 -14.15 17.07
CA ARG A 64 9.10 -12.72 17.35
C ARG A 64 9.28 -11.89 16.08
N SER A 65 10.17 -12.31 15.18
CA SER A 65 10.37 -11.64 13.89
C SER A 65 9.10 -11.66 13.02
N LEU A 66 8.46 -12.83 12.89
CA LEU A 66 7.23 -12.99 12.11
C LEU A 66 6.10 -12.13 12.69
N LYS A 67 5.88 -12.17 14.02
CA LYS A 67 4.86 -11.33 14.67
C LYS A 67 5.16 -9.83 14.53
N SER A 68 6.44 -9.43 14.55
CA SER A 68 6.82 -8.05 14.31
C SER A 68 6.48 -7.60 12.88
N CYS A 69 6.80 -8.42 11.87
CA CYS A 69 6.42 -8.14 10.48
C CYS A 69 4.89 -8.05 10.32
N LEU A 70 4.15 -8.96 10.94
CA LEU A 70 2.69 -8.98 10.88
C LEU A 70 2.05 -7.72 11.47
N ASN A 71 2.59 -7.21 12.57
CA ASN A 71 2.15 -5.94 13.15
C ASN A 71 2.39 -4.73 12.23
N ILE A 72 3.50 -4.73 11.47
CA ILE A 72 3.78 -3.66 10.50
C ILE A 72 2.75 -3.70 9.38
N VAL A 73 2.46 -4.88 8.85
CA VAL A 73 1.49 -5.09 7.75
C VAL A 73 0.10 -4.63 8.15
N ARG A 74 -0.32 -4.86 9.40
CA ARG A 74 -1.65 -4.47 9.90
C ARG A 74 -1.98 -3.01 9.61
N GLY A 75 -1.01 -2.10 9.71
CA GLY A 75 -1.20 -0.68 9.44
C GLY A 75 -1.16 -0.30 7.95
N GLN A 76 -0.90 -1.25 7.07
CA GLN A 76 -0.74 -1.06 5.62
C GLN A 76 -1.85 -1.74 4.80
N LEU A 77 -2.69 -2.53 5.46
CA LEU A 77 -3.86 -3.15 4.86
C LEU A 77 -4.86 -2.07 4.45
N VAL A 78 -5.44 -2.23 3.27
CA VAL A 78 -6.50 -1.35 2.76
C VAL A 78 -7.76 -2.14 2.54
N ASP A 79 -8.84 -1.62 3.09
CA ASP A 79 -10.18 -2.11 2.80
C ASP A 79 -10.53 -1.85 1.33
N ARG A 80 -11.26 -2.78 0.73
CA ARG A 80 -11.71 -2.68 -0.65
C ARG A 80 -13.23 -2.51 -0.65
N PRO A 81 -13.75 -1.31 -1.00
CA PRO A 81 -15.19 -1.07 -1.01
C PRO A 81 -15.92 -2.06 -1.93
N GLY A 82 -17.04 -2.59 -1.47
CA GLY A 82 -17.90 -3.47 -2.29
C GLY A 82 -17.60 -4.96 -2.20
N THR A 83 -16.57 -5.39 -1.47
CA THR A 83 -16.39 -6.82 -1.15
C THR A 83 -17.54 -7.33 -0.28
N GLU A 84 -18.31 -8.28 -0.80
CA GLU A 84 -19.46 -8.83 -0.10
C GLU A 84 -18.97 -9.74 1.05
N GLN A 85 -18.99 -9.23 2.28
CA GLN A 85 -18.60 -9.99 3.47
C GLN A 85 -19.37 -11.31 3.60
N THR A 86 -20.59 -11.39 3.07
CA THR A 86 -21.48 -12.56 3.13
C THR A 86 -20.91 -13.84 2.52
N SER A 87 -20.05 -13.80 1.48
CA SER A 87 -19.49 -15.04 0.91
C SER A 87 -18.35 -15.64 1.75
N TRP A 88 -17.73 -14.83 2.60
CA TRP A 88 -16.55 -15.22 3.40
C TRP A 88 -16.90 -15.87 4.75
N TYR A 89 -18.18 -15.88 5.15
CA TYR A 89 -18.64 -16.36 6.46
C TYR A 89 -18.70 -17.89 6.60
N ASP A 90 -18.66 -18.67 5.52
CA ASP A 90 -18.71 -20.13 5.61
C ASP A 90 -17.32 -20.74 5.85
N ILE A 91 -16.82 -20.51 7.08
CA ILE A 91 -15.48 -20.88 7.59
C ILE A 91 -15.18 -22.38 7.43
N SER A 92 -16.19 -23.24 7.32
CA SER A 92 -16.03 -24.69 7.20
C SER A 92 -15.66 -25.18 5.79
N GLN A 93 -15.92 -24.37 4.75
CA GLN A 93 -15.63 -24.68 3.34
C GLN A 93 -14.69 -23.65 2.68
N PHE A 94 -14.06 -22.81 3.50
CA PHE A 94 -13.31 -21.64 3.07
C PHE A 94 -12.02 -22.01 2.36
N SER A 95 -11.97 -21.81 1.04
CA SER A 95 -10.73 -21.74 0.27
C SER A 95 -10.49 -20.28 -0.09
N TRP A 96 -9.49 -19.65 0.55
CA TRP A 96 -9.11 -18.26 0.29
C TRP A 96 -8.94 -18.00 -1.21
N ILE A 97 -8.27 -18.91 -1.92
CA ILE A 97 -8.04 -18.85 -3.37
C ILE A 97 -9.33 -18.83 -4.16
N THR A 98 -10.29 -19.69 -3.83
CA THR A 98 -11.54 -19.79 -4.60
C THR A 98 -12.34 -18.49 -4.54
N GLU A 99 -12.39 -17.85 -3.38
CA GLU A 99 -13.10 -16.58 -3.21
C GLU A 99 -12.31 -15.41 -3.81
N ILE A 100 -10.99 -15.39 -3.65
CA ILE A 100 -10.14 -14.39 -4.29
C ILE A 100 -10.23 -14.46 -5.81
N ASP A 101 -10.38 -15.65 -6.39
CA ASP A 101 -10.59 -15.81 -7.84
C ASP A 101 -11.95 -15.28 -8.30
N LYS A 102 -12.99 -15.35 -7.45
CA LYS A 102 -14.28 -14.71 -7.73
C LYS A 102 -14.15 -13.20 -7.64
N GLU A 103 -13.52 -12.69 -6.59
CA GLU A 103 -13.28 -11.26 -6.39
C GLU A 103 -12.40 -10.67 -7.49
N HIS A 104 -11.32 -11.33 -7.88
CA HIS A 104 -10.43 -10.91 -8.96
C HIS A 104 -11.16 -10.86 -10.31
N ARG A 105 -12.08 -11.80 -10.57
CA ARG A 105 -12.94 -11.76 -11.78
C ARG A 105 -13.94 -10.61 -11.74
N ARG A 106 -14.47 -10.28 -10.57
CA ARG A 106 -15.42 -9.17 -10.40
C ARG A 106 -14.73 -7.82 -10.51
N GLU A 107 -13.61 -7.66 -9.81
CA GLU A 107 -12.80 -6.46 -9.77
C GLU A 107 -11.30 -6.86 -9.70
N PRO A 108 -10.58 -6.84 -10.82
CA PRO A 108 -9.21 -7.33 -10.88
C PRO A 108 -8.29 -6.67 -9.86
N PHE A 109 -7.48 -7.50 -9.21
CA PHE A 109 -6.30 -7.05 -8.47
C PHE A 109 -5.17 -6.74 -9.44
N SER A 110 -4.19 -5.95 -9.01
CA SER A 110 -2.95 -5.77 -9.79
C SER A 110 -2.14 -7.06 -9.85
N ALA A 111 -2.16 -7.84 -8.77
CA ALA A 111 -1.77 -9.23 -8.77
C ALA A 111 -2.41 -9.96 -7.57
N VAL A 112 -2.51 -11.28 -7.70
CA VAL A 112 -2.83 -12.20 -6.61
C VAL A 112 -1.61 -13.05 -6.32
N VAL A 113 -1.23 -13.15 -5.04
CA VAL A 113 -0.04 -13.89 -4.60
C VAL A 113 -0.48 -14.97 -3.62
N SER A 114 -0.19 -16.23 -3.91
CA SER A 114 -0.44 -17.34 -2.98
C SER A 114 0.60 -18.46 -3.14
N PRO A 115 1.04 -19.08 -2.03
CA PRO A 115 1.84 -20.31 -2.09
C PRO A 115 1.19 -21.46 -2.88
N ASP A 116 -0.14 -21.48 -3.04
CA ASP A 116 -0.78 -22.59 -3.76
C ASP A 116 -0.85 -22.37 -5.29
N TYR A 117 -0.32 -21.26 -5.82
CA TYR A 117 -0.24 -21.01 -7.27
C TYR A 117 1.03 -21.55 -7.95
N ALA A 118 1.68 -22.56 -7.38
CA ALA A 118 2.87 -23.16 -7.97
C ALA A 118 2.60 -23.64 -9.42
N GLY A 119 3.32 -23.07 -10.40
CA GLY A 119 3.19 -23.43 -11.81
C GLY A 119 1.96 -22.86 -12.51
N ALA A 120 1.30 -21.85 -11.93
CA ALA A 120 0.29 -21.07 -12.64
C ALA A 120 0.94 -20.30 -13.81
N GLU A 121 0.26 -20.23 -14.96
CA GLU A 121 0.72 -19.38 -16.06
C GLU A 121 0.53 -17.90 -15.69
N ASP A 122 1.52 -17.06 -16.04
CA ASP A 122 1.57 -15.59 -15.81
C ASP A 122 0.36 -14.83 -16.41
N THR A 123 -0.48 -15.51 -17.18
CA THR A 123 -1.58 -14.93 -17.95
C THR A 123 -2.74 -14.38 -17.10
N GLU A 124 -2.85 -14.76 -15.82
CA GLU A 124 -3.96 -14.33 -14.94
C GLU A 124 -3.56 -13.36 -13.82
N LEU A 125 -2.33 -12.82 -13.84
CA LEU A 125 -1.81 -11.99 -12.74
C LEU A 125 -1.83 -12.71 -11.38
N LYS A 126 -1.73 -14.04 -11.39
CA LYS A 126 -1.66 -14.92 -10.22
C LYS A 126 -0.26 -15.48 -10.13
N TYR A 127 0.37 -15.37 -8.97
CA TYR A 127 1.79 -15.67 -8.82
C TYR A 127 2.05 -16.50 -7.57
N HIS A 128 2.98 -17.42 -7.69
CA HIS A 128 3.66 -17.97 -6.53
C HIS A 128 4.61 -16.91 -5.94
N PRO A 129 4.80 -16.81 -4.61
CA PRO A 129 5.72 -15.84 -4.00
C PRO A 129 7.15 -15.88 -4.56
N ASP A 130 7.67 -17.06 -4.91
CA ASP A 130 9.03 -17.22 -5.49
C ASP A 130 9.17 -16.67 -6.92
N GLU A 131 8.06 -16.48 -7.63
CA GLU A 131 8.07 -15.96 -9.00
C GLU A 131 8.07 -14.42 -9.01
N LEU A 132 7.79 -13.80 -7.87
CA LEU A 132 7.74 -12.35 -7.74
C LEU A 132 9.13 -11.73 -7.87
N ASN A 133 9.36 -11.08 -8.99
CA ASN A 133 10.61 -10.42 -9.27
C ASN A 133 10.41 -9.19 -10.18
N ARG A 134 11.50 -8.56 -10.63
CA ARG A 134 11.43 -7.33 -11.44
C ARG A 134 10.84 -7.52 -12.84
N THR A 135 10.77 -8.75 -13.34
CA THR A 135 10.15 -9.06 -14.64
C THR A 135 8.63 -9.07 -14.55
N VAL A 136 8.06 -9.25 -13.35
CA VAL A 136 6.61 -9.21 -13.15
C VAL A 136 6.14 -7.77 -13.26
N GLU A 137 5.43 -7.44 -14.33
CA GLU A 137 5.02 -6.07 -14.65
C GLU A 137 4.18 -5.45 -13.52
N ALA A 138 3.23 -6.22 -12.98
CA ALA A 138 2.43 -5.80 -11.83
C ALA A 138 3.31 -5.42 -10.63
N TRP A 139 4.39 -6.16 -10.40
CA TRP A 139 5.34 -5.92 -9.33
C TRP A 139 6.20 -4.68 -9.59
N ASN A 140 6.47 -4.32 -10.85
CA ASN A 140 7.26 -3.15 -11.22
C ASN A 140 6.42 -1.86 -11.27
N THR A 141 5.73 -1.53 -10.18
CA THR A 141 4.89 -0.32 -10.10
C THR A 141 5.76 0.95 -9.94
N PRO A 142 5.57 2.00 -10.77
CA PRO A 142 6.24 3.28 -10.59
C PRO A 142 5.86 3.91 -9.24
N SER A 143 6.84 4.14 -8.38
CA SER A 143 6.66 4.74 -7.05
C SER A 143 6.67 6.28 -7.07
N GLY A 144 6.94 6.90 -8.22
CA GLY A 144 6.98 8.34 -8.36
C GLY A 144 6.82 8.79 -9.81
N VAL A 145 6.64 10.10 -9.96
CA VAL A 145 6.59 10.78 -11.26
C VAL A 145 7.76 11.77 -11.31
N SER A 146 8.54 11.72 -12.38
CA SER A 146 9.54 12.75 -12.64
C SER A 146 8.83 13.99 -13.18
N ILE A 147 9.04 15.13 -12.54
CA ILE A 147 8.45 16.41 -12.95
C ILE A 147 9.55 17.41 -13.30
N THR A 148 9.22 18.32 -14.21
CA THR A 148 10.05 19.51 -14.42
C THR A 148 9.95 20.41 -13.19
N ARG A 149 11.06 21.00 -12.76
CA ARG A 149 11.10 21.93 -11.61
C ARG A 149 10.41 23.27 -11.95
N SER A 150 9.09 23.26 -11.96
CA SER A 150 8.25 24.45 -12.13
C SER A 150 7.07 24.42 -11.15
N PRO A 151 6.54 25.57 -10.72
CA PRO A 151 5.39 25.64 -9.83
C PRO A 151 4.18 24.83 -10.33
N GLY A 152 3.82 25.01 -11.62
CA GLY A 152 2.64 24.35 -12.19
C GLY A 152 2.77 22.82 -12.25
N GLU A 153 3.92 22.29 -12.68
CA GLU A 153 4.17 20.85 -12.69
C GLU A 153 4.18 20.25 -11.28
N PHE A 154 4.72 20.98 -10.30
CA PHE A 154 4.68 20.57 -8.90
C PHE A 154 3.25 20.50 -8.38
N VAL A 155 2.46 21.56 -8.59
CA VAL A 155 1.04 21.63 -8.23
C VAL A 155 0.28 20.46 -8.84
N ASN A 156 0.42 20.24 -10.14
CA ASN A 156 -0.29 19.16 -10.85
C ASN A 156 0.05 17.77 -10.29
N ALA A 157 1.31 17.54 -9.92
CA ALA A 157 1.75 16.26 -9.37
C ALA A 157 1.21 16.00 -7.96
N ILE A 158 1.12 17.03 -7.11
CA ILE A 158 0.64 16.88 -5.73
C ILE A 158 -0.88 17.02 -5.61
N LEU A 159 -1.56 17.59 -6.61
CA LEU A 159 -2.99 17.89 -6.56
C LEU A 159 -3.84 16.71 -6.09
N PRO A 160 -3.66 15.45 -6.57
CA PRO A 160 -4.45 14.33 -6.10
C PRO A 160 -4.33 14.06 -4.59
N MET A 161 -3.14 14.28 -4.01
CA MET A 161 -2.91 14.13 -2.57
C MET A 161 -3.65 15.22 -1.79
N LEU A 162 -3.70 16.44 -2.33
CA LEU A 162 -4.38 17.55 -1.68
C LEU A 162 -5.90 17.39 -1.69
N ARG A 163 -6.46 16.71 -2.70
CA ARG A 163 -7.91 16.44 -2.75
C ARG A 163 -8.41 15.60 -1.57
N ILE A 164 -7.55 14.74 -1.04
CA ILE A 164 -7.91 13.85 0.08
C ILE A 164 -7.35 14.33 1.41
N ALA A 165 -6.55 15.41 1.41
CA ALA A 165 -5.94 15.94 2.61
C ALA A 165 -6.95 16.79 3.39
N SER A 166 -7.01 16.58 4.70
CA SER A 166 -7.73 17.48 5.63
C SER A 166 -6.85 18.64 6.09
N ASN A 167 -5.54 18.43 6.15
CA ASN A 167 -4.54 19.41 6.56
C ASN A 167 -3.28 19.26 5.71
N ILE A 168 -2.65 20.38 5.36
CA ILE A 168 -1.38 20.41 4.61
C ILE A 168 -0.34 21.14 5.46
N HIS A 169 0.75 20.45 5.77
CA HIS A 169 1.89 21.00 6.49
C HIS A 169 3.04 21.20 5.52
N PHE A 170 3.42 22.45 5.26
CA PHE A 170 4.65 22.75 4.54
C PHE A 170 5.80 22.94 5.53
N LEU A 171 6.82 22.10 5.38
CA LEU A 171 8.03 22.11 6.19
C LEU A 171 9.20 22.46 5.28
N ASP A 172 9.77 23.65 5.42
CA ASP A 172 10.98 24.01 4.69
C ASP A 172 11.94 24.78 5.60
N ARG A 173 13.08 24.14 5.89
CA ARG A 173 14.10 24.66 6.81
C ARG A 173 14.82 25.89 6.27
N TYR A 174 14.72 26.15 4.97
CA TYR A 174 15.36 27.26 4.29
C TYR A 174 14.34 28.29 3.80
N PHE A 175 13.08 28.13 4.18
CA PHE A 175 12.04 29.09 3.83
C PHE A 175 12.26 30.39 4.60
N ASN A 176 12.83 31.38 3.91
CA ASN A 176 12.95 32.74 4.40
C ASN A 176 11.90 33.62 3.74
N VAL A 177 11.11 34.34 4.54
CA VAL A 177 10.07 35.27 4.08
C VAL A 177 10.72 36.58 3.65
N ASP A 178 11.61 36.52 2.66
CA ASP A 178 12.03 37.72 1.94
C ASP A 178 11.07 37.94 0.77
N SER A 179 10.29 39.01 0.87
CA SER A 179 9.29 39.43 -0.11
C SER A 179 9.83 39.60 -1.55
N ASN A 180 11.15 39.74 -1.73
CA ASN A 180 11.79 39.88 -3.05
C ASN A 180 12.46 38.61 -3.57
N SER A 181 12.38 37.49 -2.85
CA SER A 181 12.98 36.25 -3.33
C SER A 181 12.09 35.57 -4.39
N SER A 182 12.71 35.03 -5.44
CA SER A 182 12.03 34.18 -6.45
C SER A 182 11.35 32.97 -5.80
N PHE A 183 11.82 32.58 -4.64
CA PHE A 183 11.29 31.49 -3.84
C PHE A 183 9.94 31.83 -3.20
N THR A 184 9.79 33.01 -2.58
CA THR A 184 8.49 33.51 -2.08
C THR A 184 7.47 33.61 -3.21
N GLN A 185 7.87 34.07 -4.39
CA GLN A 185 6.98 34.16 -5.57
C GLN A 185 6.50 32.79 -6.06
N ASN A 186 7.41 31.82 -6.19
CA ASN A 186 7.05 30.45 -6.57
C ASN A 186 6.11 29.81 -5.55
N TYR A 187 6.35 30.04 -4.26
CA TYR A 187 5.53 29.50 -3.19
C TYR A 187 4.13 30.12 -3.16
N MET A 188 4.03 31.44 -3.34
CA MET A 188 2.75 32.13 -3.49
C MET A 188 1.98 31.64 -4.72
N GLN A 189 2.66 31.43 -5.85
CA GLN A 189 2.04 30.86 -7.04
C GLN A 189 1.48 29.45 -6.77
N ILE A 190 2.25 28.59 -6.06
CA ILE A 190 1.77 27.27 -5.65
C ILE A 190 0.50 27.40 -4.80
N ILE A 191 0.49 28.26 -3.77
CA ILE A 191 -0.70 28.44 -2.92
C ILE A 191 -1.90 28.95 -3.74
N GLN A 192 -1.69 29.92 -4.62
CA GLN A 192 -2.75 30.48 -5.47
C GLN A 192 -3.33 29.45 -6.42
N ASP A 193 -2.46 28.69 -7.09
CA ASP A 193 -2.88 27.61 -7.98
C ASP A 193 -3.68 26.58 -7.18
N LEU A 194 -3.18 26.17 -6.01
CA LEU A 194 -3.88 25.22 -5.14
C LEU A 194 -5.26 25.72 -4.68
N ALA A 195 -5.35 26.98 -4.23
CA ALA A 195 -6.60 27.59 -3.81
C ALA A 195 -7.62 27.69 -4.96
N SER A 196 -7.15 27.83 -6.22
CA SER A 196 -8.02 27.87 -7.39
C SER A 196 -8.69 26.53 -7.71
N TYR A 197 -8.11 25.41 -7.26
CA TYR A 197 -8.63 24.07 -7.53
C TYR A 197 -9.58 23.51 -6.46
N TYR A 198 -9.73 24.17 -5.31
CA TYR A 198 -10.43 23.58 -4.15
C TYR A 198 -11.28 24.58 -3.35
N ASP A 199 -12.53 24.21 -3.08
CA ASP A 199 -13.43 24.89 -2.14
C ASP A 199 -14.27 23.84 -1.37
N PRO A 200 -14.18 23.75 -0.03
CA PRO A 200 -13.28 24.50 0.85
C PRO A 200 -11.85 24.00 0.77
N PHE A 201 -10.89 24.94 0.71
CA PHE A 201 -9.47 24.62 0.73
C PHE A 201 -9.06 23.98 2.07
N PRO A 202 -8.29 22.88 2.08
CA PRO A 202 -7.80 22.28 3.32
C PRO A 202 -6.97 23.27 4.14
N SER A 203 -6.94 23.08 5.45
CA SER A 203 -6.14 23.95 6.34
C SER A 203 -4.67 23.89 5.94
N LEU A 204 -4.09 25.06 5.65
CA LEU A 204 -2.70 25.21 5.26
C LEU A 204 -1.88 25.73 6.46
N ILE A 205 -0.90 24.95 6.88
CA ILE A 205 0.00 25.30 7.99
C ILE A 205 1.42 25.35 7.46
N ILE A 206 2.04 26.53 7.56
CA ILE A 206 3.41 26.77 7.13
C ILE A 206 4.30 26.78 8.37
N HIS A 207 5.32 25.93 8.37
CA HIS A 207 6.32 25.89 9.44
C HIS A 207 7.61 26.52 8.89
N CYS A 208 7.94 27.69 9.38
CA CYS A 208 9.20 28.37 9.10
C CYS A 208 10.14 28.15 10.28
N CYS A 209 11.41 27.83 10.03
CA CYS A 209 12.42 27.97 11.08
C CYS A 209 12.64 29.47 11.31
N PRO A 210 12.52 29.97 12.56
CA PRO A 210 12.99 31.31 12.88
C PRO A 210 14.51 31.34 12.72
N ASP A 211 15.01 32.36 12.02
CA ASP A 211 16.45 32.67 11.95
C ASP A 211 17.05 32.92 13.35
#